data_AF-F0VP30-F1
#
_entry.id   AF-F0VP30-F1
#
_cell.length_a   1.000
_cell.length_b   1.000
_cell.length_c   1.000
_cell.angle_alpha   90.00
_cell.angle_beta   90.00
_cell.angle_gamma   90.00
#
_symmetry.space_group_name_H-M   'P 1'
#
loop_
_entity.id
_entity.type
_entity.pdbx_description
1 polymer ?
#
loop_
_entity_poly.entity_id
_entity_poly.type
_entity_poly.pdbx_seq_one_letter_code
_entity_poly.pdbx_strand_id
1 'polypeptide(L)'
;MGNTACCSFDSDATADLEIGREGEMRSRKPVQVSKEAFDNWLNRYEAGDTMEVLFPDGHRIECNLKIDRPKNYMNLTFNQKVRPIQLDDIAAVLYGSDPRSSECADSKMLRNPRVVGFRLASSGRAIAFSFKDVTDAQCFVSFLDDEIKKNQESHKSSASNAKN
;
A
#
# COMPACT_ATOMS: atom_id res chain seq x y z
N MET A 1 -5.95 29.66 34.64
CA MET A 1 -6.31 28.50 35.51
C MET A 1 -7.77 28.19 35.21
N GLY A 2 -8.21 27.09 34.65
CA GLY A 2 -7.62 25.88 34.07
C GLY A 2 -8.85 25.13 33.53
N ASN A 3 -8.92 24.90 32.22
CA ASN A 3 -10.05 24.17 31.64
C ASN A 3 -9.88 22.69 31.94
N THR A 4 -10.77 22.14 32.75
CA THR A 4 -10.84 20.70 33.01
C THR A 4 -11.57 20.04 31.85
N ALA A 5 -10.82 19.23 31.10
CA ALA A 5 -11.35 18.30 30.12
C ALA A 5 -12.12 17.17 30.84
N CYS A 6 -13.31 16.85 30.35
CA CYS A 6 -13.95 15.55 30.59
C CYS A 6 -13.96 14.81 29.25
N CYS A 7 -12.94 14.00 29.03
CA CYS A 7 -12.92 13.00 27.96
C CYS A 7 -13.72 11.79 28.44
N SER A 8 -14.87 11.53 27.82
CA SER A 8 -15.49 10.21 27.87
C SER A 8 -14.64 9.24 27.04
N PHE A 9 -14.26 8.16 27.69
CA PHE A 9 -13.58 7.00 27.12
C PHE A 9 -14.63 6.17 26.39
N ASP A 10 -14.59 6.17 25.06
CA ASP A 10 -15.18 5.10 24.25
C ASP A 10 -14.05 4.40 23.51
N SER A 11 -13.89 3.14 23.88
CA SER A 11 -12.88 2.21 23.41
C SER A 11 -13.45 1.48 22.21
N ASP A 12 -13.02 1.85 21.00
CA ASP A 12 -13.11 0.96 19.85
C ASP A 12 -11.79 0.98 19.07
N ALA A 13 -11.16 -0.19 19.02
CA ALA A 13 -9.82 -0.39 18.51
C ALA A 13 -9.86 -0.53 16.98
N THR A 14 -9.68 0.58 16.27
CA THR A 14 -9.41 0.58 14.82
C THR A 14 -7.97 1.02 14.58
N ALA A 15 -7.11 0.05 14.24
CA ALA A 15 -5.70 0.26 13.93
C ALA A 15 -5.53 0.93 12.55
N ASP A 16 -5.79 2.22 12.49
CA ASP A 16 -5.87 3.00 11.26
C ASP A 16 -4.60 3.84 11.09
N LEU A 17 -3.89 3.67 9.96
CA LEU A 17 -2.76 4.52 9.58
C LEU A 17 -3.33 5.78 8.92
N GLU A 18 -3.41 6.88 9.69
CA GLU A 18 -3.81 8.19 9.20
C GLU A 18 -2.65 8.88 8.49
N ILE A 19 -2.38 8.47 7.25
CA ILE A 19 -1.46 9.21 6.39
C ILE A 19 -2.21 10.43 5.85
N GLY A 20 -1.80 11.61 6.31
CA GLY A 20 -2.38 12.92 5.98
C GLY A 20 -2.84 13.08 4.53
N ARG A 21 -4.02 13.67 4.39
CA ARG A 21 -4.69 13.94 3.12
C ARG A 21 -4.28 15.31 2.59
N GLU A 22 -2.98 15.58 2.49
CA GLU A 22 -2.48 16.69 1.71
C GLU A 22 -1.78 16.14 0.49
N GLY A 23 -2.16 16.69 -0.66
CA GLY A 23 -1.83 16.16 -1.96
C GLY A 23 -0.34 15.89 -2.10
N GLU A 24 -0.02 14.90 -2.92
CA GLU A 24 0.80 15.16 -4.09
C GLU A 24 1.03 13.89 -4.90
N MET A 25 0.41 13.91 -6.07
CA MET A 25 0.91 13.29 -7.29
C MET A 25 2.20 14.05 -7.71
N ARG A 26 3.20 14.11 -6.82
CA ARG A 26 4.53 14.67 -7.16
C ARG A 26 5.34 13.56 -7.79
N SER A 27 5.92 13.87 -8.96
CA SER A 27 6.74 13.00 -9.79
C SER A 27 7.79 12.23 -8.98
N ARG A 28 7.40 11.06 -8.51
CA ARG A 28 8.31 10.06 -7.99
C ARG A 28 9.21 9.62 -9.13
N LYS A 29 10.53 9.54 -8.89
CA LYS A 29 11.44 8.98 -9.89
C LYS A 29 10.96 7.56 -10.24
N PRO A 30 10.82 7.23 -11.53
CA PRO A 30 10.44 5.89 -11.93
C PRO A 30 11.47 4.92 -11.37
N VAL A 31 10.99 3.92 -10.64
CA VAL A 31 11.84 2.86 -10.13
C VAL A 31 12.23 1.98 -11.31
N GLN A 32 13.54 1.83 -11.52
CA GLN A 32 14.08 1.00 -12.58
C GLN A 32 14.46 -0.36 -11.99
N VAL A 33 13.70 -1.38 -12.37
CA VAL A 33 14.00 -2.77 -12.03
C VAL A 33 14.26 -3.54 -13.33
N SER A 34 15.20 -4.48 -13.32
CA SER A 34 15.39 -5.35 -14.48
C SER A 34 14.15 -6.24 -14.67
N LYS A 35 13.82 -6.54 -15.92
CA LYS A 35 12.70 -7.42 -16.26
C LYS A 35 12.84 -8.79 -15.58
N GLU A 36 14.05 -9.34 -15.56
CA GLU A 36 14.34 -10.62 -14.90
C GLU A 36 14.05 -10.61 -13.40
N ALA A 37 14.43 -9.52 -12.70
CA ALA A 37 14.14 -9.39 -11.27
C ALA A 37 12.63 -9.25 -11.02
N PHE A 38 11.93 -8.51 -11.87
CA PHE A 38 10.48 -8.36 -11.78
C PHE A 38 9.75 -9.69 -12.04
N ASP A 39 10.12 -10.42 -13.10
CA ASP A 39 9.50 -11.70 -13.46
C ASP A 39 9.74 -12.75 -12.35
N ASN A 40 10.96 -12.81 -11.80
CA ASN A 40 11.27 -13.70 -10.67
C ASN A 40 10.52 -13.33 -9.40
N TRP A 41 10.38 -12.04 -9.10
CA TRP A 41 9.58 -11.56 -7.99
C TRP A 41 8.10 -11.93 -8.18
N LEU A 42 7.55 -11.69 -9.36
CA LEU A 42 6.15 -11.96 -9.66
C LEU A 42 5.83 -13.45 -9.57
N ASN A 43 6.69 -14.32 -10.12
CA ASN A 43 6.51 -15.77 -10.01
C ASN A 43 6.46 -16.26 -8.56
N ARG A 44 7.28 -15.68 -7.67
CA ARG A 44 7.23 -16.00 -6.23
C ARG A 44 5.93 -15.56 -5.60
N TYR A 45 5.50 -14.32 -5.83
CA TYR A 45 4.28 -13.81 -5.22
C TYR A 45 2.99 -14.33 -5.88
N GLU A 46 3.02 -14.84 -7.12
CA GLU A 46 1.91 -15.62 -7.70
C GLU A 46 1.80 -17.01 -7.06
N ALA A 47 2.93 -17.62 -6.66
CA ALA A 47 2.93 -18.87 -5.88
C ALA A 47 2.52 -18.64 -4.41
N GLY A 48 2.84 -17.46 -3.88
CA GLY A 48 2.65 -17.06 -2.49
C GLY A 48 3.99 -17.02 -1.76
N ASP A 49 4.46 -15.82 -1.41
CA ASP A 49 5.75 -15.62 -0.73
C ASP A 49 5.59 -14.75 0.53
N THR A 50 6.63 -14.74 1.34
CA THR A 50 6.62 -14.15 2.69
C THR A 50 7.02 -12.68 2.66
N MET A 51 6.26 -11.86 3.39
CA MET A 51 6.51 -10.45 3.60
C MET A 51 5.95 -10.02 4.96
N GLU A 52 6.28 -8.83 5.43
CA GLU A 52 5.76 -8.31 6.70
C GLU A 52 4.73 -7.20 6.45
N VAL A 53 3.61 -7.23 7.16
CA VAL A 53 2.69 -6.10 7.27
C VAL A 53 3.08 -5.26 8.48
N LEU A 54 3.18 -3.95 8.27
CA LEU A 54 3.55 -2.96 9.27
C LEU A 54 2.30 -2.27 9.83
N PHE A 55 2.24 -2.12 11.14
CA PHE A 55 1.15 -1.45 11.87
C PHE A 55 1.62 -0.09 12.44
N PRO A 56 0.68 0.86 12.70
CA PRO A 56 1.03 2.20 13.21
C PRO A 56 1.76 2.18 14.56
N ASP A 57 1.50 1.16 15.39
CA ASP A 57 2.17 0.93 16.67
C ASP A 57 3.62 0.43 16.52
N GLY A 58 4.10 0.24 15.29
CA GLY A 58 5.41 -0.31 14.96
C GLY A 58 5.48 -1.83 14.96
N HIS A 59 4.39 -2.51 15.28
CA HIS A 59 4.32 -3.97 15.23
C HIS A 59 4.42 -4.48 13.79
N ARG A 60 4.94 -5.70 13.63
CA ARG A 60 5.10 -6.38 12.35
C ARG A 60 4.49 -7.75 12.40
N ILE A 61 3.76 -8.11 11.36
CA ILE A 61 3.23 -9.46 11.20
C ILE A 61 3.77 -10.05 9.92
N GLU A 62 4.50 -11.15 10.03
CA GLU A 62 4.87 -11.97 8.88
C GLU A 62 3.60 -12.59 8.27
N CYS A 63 3.39 -12.34 6.98
CA CYS A 63 2.25 -12.78 6.21
C CYS A 63 2.72 -13.45 4.92
N ASN A 64 1.92 -14.38 4.42
CA ASN A 64 2.06 -14.86 3.04
C ASN A 64 1.23 -13.96 2.12
N LEU A 65 1.88 -13.29 1.17
CA LEU A 65 1.23 -12.51 0.12
C LEU A 65 1.15 -13.35 -1.14
N LYS A 66 -0.06 -13.49 -1.69
CA LYS A 66 -0.32 -14.19 -2.95
C LYS A 66 -1.08 -13.31 -3.93
N ILE A 67 -0.54 -13.12 -5.13
CA ILE A 67 -1.12 -12.30 -6.20
C ILE A 67 -1.86 -13.22 -7.18
N ASP A 68 -3.10 -12.87 -7.53
CA ASP A 68 -3.91 -13.54 -8.55
C ASP A 68 -4.35 -12.49 -9.58
N ARG A 69 -3.48 -12.23 -10.57
CA ARG A 69 -3.75 -11.24 -11.63
C ARG A 69 -5.01 -11.55 -12.45
N PRO A 70 -5.28 -12.80 -12.87
CA PRO A 70 -6.51 -13.13 -13.59
C PRO A 70 -7.78 -12.77 -12.83
N LYS A 71 -7.76 -12.82 -11.50
CA LYS A 71 -8.90 -12.47 -10.64
C LYS A 71 -8.82 -11.07 -10.02
N ASN A 72 -7.82 -10.28 -10.40
CA ASN A 72 -7.65 -8.90 -9.99
C ASN A 72 -7.56 -8.66 -8.48
N TYR A 73 -6.95 -9.59 -7.72
CA TYR A 73 -6.71 -9.39 -6.29
C TYR A 73 -5.35 -9.91 -5.83
N MET A 74 -4.92 -9.45 -4.66
CA MET A 74 -3.87 -10.07 -3.87
C MET A 74 -4.38 -10.42 -2.47
N ASN A 75 -3.97 -11.58 -1.95
CA ASN A 75 -4.38 -12.08 -0.64
C ASN A 75 -3.23 -12.00 0.35
N LEU A 76 -3.48 -11.39 1.51
CA LEU A 76 -2.65 -11.51 2.69
C LEU A 76 -3.16 -12.66 3.55
N THR A 77 -2.31 -13.63 3.85
CA THR A 77 -2.64 -14.76 4.72
C THR A 77 -1.78 -14.72 5.98
N PHE A 78 -2.44 -14.72 7.14
CA PHE A 78 -1.80 -14.83 8.44
C PHE A 78 -2.65 -15.72 9.36
N ASN A 79 -2.05 -16.75 9.95
CA ASN A 79 -2.72 -17.68 10.87
C ASN A 79 -4.10 -18.17 10.35
N GLN A 80 -4.12 -18.70 9.11
CA GLN A 80 -5.32 -19.15 8.38
C GLN A 80 -6.37 -18.08 8.07
N LYS A 81 -6.19 -16.83 8.52
CA LYS A 81 -7.02 -15.70 8.12
C LYS A 81 -6.52 -15.13 6.81
N VAL A 82 -7.43 -14.92 5.87
CA VAL A 82 -7.14 -14.35 4.57
C VAL A 82 -7.81 -12.98 4.46
N ARG A 83 -7.04 -11.96 4.13
CA ARG A 83 -7.53 -10.63 3.78
C ARG A 83 -7.29 -10.38 2.28
N PRO A 84 -8.34 -10.37 1.46
CA PRO A 84 -8.22 -9.98 0.06
C PRO A 84 -8.06 -8.46 -0.06
N ILE A 85 -7.23 -8.04 -1.00
CA ILE A 85 -7.05 -6.66 -1.44
C ILE A 85 -7.26 -6.66 -2.95
N GLN A 86 -8.30 -5.97 -3.41
CA GLN A 86 -8.55 -5.86 -4.85
C GLN A 86 -7.50 -4.94 -5.48
N LEU A 87 -7.00 -5.31 -6.66
CA LEU A 87 -5.99 -4.51 -7.36
C LEU A 87 -6.60 -3.24 -7.96
N ASP A 88 -7.90 -3.27 -8.30
CA ASP A 88 -8.64 -2.08 -8.75
C ASP A 88 -8.88 -1.04 -7.64
N ASP A 89 -8.85 -1.47 -6.38
CA ASP A 89 -9.00 -0.61 -5.21
C ASP A 89 -7.70 0.14 -4.86
N ILE A 90 -6.59 -0.11 -5.56
CA ILE A 90 -5.31 0.56 -5.26
C ILE A 90 -5.30 1.95 -5.90
N ALA A 91 -5.19 2.97 -5.06
CA ALA A 91 -5.28 4.38 -5.47
C ALA A 91 -3.92 5.07 -5.61
N ALA A 92 -2.96 4.74 -4.74
CA ALA A 92 -1.66 5.42 -4.70
C ALA A 92 -0.58 4.54 -4.07
N VAL A 93 0.67 4.71 -4.52
CA VAL A 93 1.87 4.12 -3.91
C VAL A 93 2.63 5.20 -3.14
N LEU A 94 3.07 4.85 -1.94
CA LEU A 94 3.85 5.67 -1.02
C LEU A 94 5.23 5.03 -0.84
N TYR A 95 6.21 5.49 -1.61
CA TYR A 95 7.57 4.94 -1.57
C TYR A 95 8.60 6.00 -1.93
N GLY A 96 9.61 6.14 -1.06
CA GLY A 96 10.72 7.06 -1.28
C GLY A 96 10.35 8.56 -1.18
N SER A 97 9.26 8.90 -0.50
CA SER A 97 8.79 10.29 -0.36
C SER A 97 9.73 11.14 0.51
N ASP A 98 9.81 12.41 0.13
CA ASP A 98 10.69 13.47 0.68
C ASP A 98 10.45 13.69 2.18
N PRO A 99 11.49 13.81 3.03
CA PRO A 99 11.39 14.06 4.47
C PRO A 99 10.61 15.32 4.90
N ARG A 100 10.10 16.12 3.95
CA ARG A 100 9.38 17.39 4.20
C ARG A 100 7.85 17.29 4.25
N SER A 101 7.23 16.16 3.88
CA SER A 101 5.77 15.99 4.05
C SER A 101 5.43 15.54 5.48
N SER A 102 5.28 16.53 6.36
CA SER A 102 4.66 16.54 7.69
C SER A 102 5.08 15.49 8.74
N GLU A 103 5.19 16.00 9.96
CA GLU A 103 5.54 15.39 11.24
C GLU A 103 4.53 14.32 11.73
N CYS A 104 4.22 13.31 10.93
CA CYS A 104 3.58 12.09 11.43
C CYS A 104 4.65 11.06 11.82
N ALA A 105 4.47 10.38 12.95
CA ALA A 105 5.36 9.29 13.39
C ALA A 105 5.51 8.19 12.32
N ASP A 106 4.48 8.03 11.48
CA ASP A 106 4.39 7.11 10.34
C ASP A 106 5.41 7.41 9.22
N SER A 107 5.85 8.66 9.11
CA SER A 107 6.85 9.11 8.12
C SER A 107 8.23 8.49 8.37
N LYS A 108 8.50 7.94 9.57
CA LYS A 108 9.75 7.22 9.86
C LYS A 108 9.77 5.82 9.24
N MET A 109 8.62 5.16 9.11
CA MET A 109 8.54 3.79 8.62
C MET A 109 8.74 3.71 7.10
N LEU A 110 8.20 4.69 6.37
CA LEU A 110 8.34 4.82 4.92
C LEU A 110 9.74 5.28 4.46
N ARG A 111 10.65 5.59 5.38
CA ARG A 111 12.06 5.89 5.06
C ARG A 111 12.87 4.63 4.73
N ASN A 112 12.44 3.46 5.20
CA ASN A 112 13.15 2.23 4.91
C ASN A 112 12.90 1.84 3.44
N PRO A 113 13.94 1.67 2.61
CA PRO A 113 13.77 1.33 1.20
C PRO A 113 13.17 -0.05 0.95
N ARG A 114 13.02 -0.88 1.99
CA ARG A 114 12.29 -2.16 1.93
C ARG A 114 10.80 -2.03 2.20
N VAL A 115 10.35 -0.84 2.60
CA VAL A 115 8.97 -0.58 3.01
C VAL A 115 8.24 0.15 1.89
N VAL A 116 7.11 -0.41 1.47
CA VAL A 116 6.21 0.16 0.48
C VAL A 116 4.87 0.41 1.14
N GLY A 117 4.46 1.67 1.22
CA GLY A 117 3.09 2.02 1.56
C GLY A 117 2.22 2.08 0.31
N PHE A 118 0.94 1.82 0.43
CA PHE A 118 -0.04 2.09 -0.61
C PHE A 118 -1.39 2.39 0.00
N ARG A 119 -2.22 3.17 -0.71
CA ARG A 119 -3.52 3.64 -0.24
C ARG A 119 -4.64 2.95 -1.03
N LEU A 120 -5.67 2.50 -0.33
CA LEU A 120 -6.88 1.95 -0.93
C LEU A 120 -7.89 3.06 -1.22
N ALA A 121 -8.57 3.00 -2.36
CA ALA A 121 -9.55 3.99 -2.80
C ALA A 121 -10.82 3.93 -1.96
N SER A 122 -11.31 2.71 -1.70
CA SER A 122 -12.56 2.41 -0.99
C SER A 122 -12.59 2.97 0.43
N SER A 123 -11.48 2.81 1.16
CA SER A 123 -11.37 3.18 2.57
C SER A 123 -10.55 4.45 2.80
N GLY A 124 -9.77 4.90 1.82
CA GLY A 124 -8.78 5.96 1.99
C GLY A 124 -7.60 5.58 2.89
N ARG A 125 -7.58 4.35 3.42
CA ARG A 125 -6.57 3.87 4.37
C ARG A 125 -5.29 3.46 3.67
N ALA A 126 -4.17 3.64 4.35
CA ALA A 126 -2.87 3.15 3.91
C ALA A 126 -2.51 1.81 4.55
N ILE A 127 -1.82 0.98 3.80
CA ILE A 127 -1.22 -0.29 4.24
C ILE A 127 0.27 -0.22 3.90
N ALA A 128 1.12 -0.70 4.81
CA ALA A 128 2.56 -0.72 4.60
C ALA A 128 3.10 -2.16 4.63
N PHE A 129 3.84 -2.51 3.59
CA PHE A 129 4.47 -3.81 3.38
C PHE A 129 5.98 -3.66 3.51
N SER A 130 6.63 -4.54 4.28
CA SER A 130 8.07 -4.65 4.42
C SER A 130 8.55 -5.94 3.74
N PHE A 131 9.45 -5.78 2.78
CA PHE A 131 9.99 -6.87 1.97
C PHE A 131 11.36 -7.31 2.47
N LYS A 132 11.79 -8.51 2.02
CA LYS A 132 13.08 -9.10 2.38
C LYS A 132 14.26 -8.20 1.98
N ASP A 133 14.18 -7.60 0.80
CA ASP A 133 15.19 -6.70 0.26
C ASP A 133 14.58 -5.54 -0.51
N VAL A 134 15.45 -4.62 -0.94
CA VAL A 134 15.06 -3.40 -1.64
C VAL A 134 14.59 -3.71 -3.06
N THR A 135 15.15 -4.75 -3.70
CA THR A 135 14.76 -5.16 -5.04
C THR A 135 13.30 -5.63 -5.06
N ASP A 136 12.90 -6.44 -4.08
CA ASP A 136 11.52 -6.90 -3.93
C ASP A 136 10.55 -5.75 -3.69
N ALA A 137 10.92 -4.79 -2.84
CA ALA A 137 10.13 -3.58 -2.61
C ALA A 137 9.98 -2.76 -3.90
N GLN A 138 11.06 -2.62 -4.68
CA GLN A 138 11.06 -1.95 -5.97
C GLN A 138 10.22 -2.69 -7.03
N CYS A 139 10.27 -4.02 -7.08
CA CYS A 139 9.40 -4.82 -7.94
C CYS A 139 7.92 -4.61 -7.61
N PHE A 140 7.58 -4.67 -6.31
CA PHE A 140 6.20 -4.47 -5.85
C PHE A 140 5.68 -3.07 -6.18
N VAL A 141 6.53 -2.07 -6.02
CA VAL A 141 6.29 -0.71 -6.48
C VAL A 141 5.90 -0.67 -7.96
N SER A 142 6.69 -1.31 -8.82
CA SER A 142 6.48 -1.28 -10.27
C SER A 142 5.17 -1.98 -10.63
N PHE A 143 4.88 -3.08 -9.94
CA PHE A 143 3.61 -3.79 -10.03
C PHE A 143 2.42 -2.87 -9.69
N LEU A 144 2.46 -2.20 -8.54
CA LEU A 144 1.38 -1.30 -8.12
C LEU A 144 1.21 -0.10 -9.06
N ASP A 145 2.31 0.48 -9.56
CA ASP A 145 2.25 1.58 -10.53
C ASP A 145 1.54 1.15 -11.82
N ASP A 146 1.71 -0.09 -12.26
CA ASP A 146 1.03 -0.62 -13.44
C ASP A 146 -0.45 -0.92 -13.17
N GLU A 147 -0.81 -1.45 -12.00
CA GLU A 147 -2.23 -1.63 -11.63
C GLU A 147 -2.96 -0.28 -11.52
N ILE A 148 -2.34 0.75 -10.92
CA ILE A 148 -2.94 2.09 -10.83
C ILE A 148 -3.18 2.69 -12.23
N LYS A 149 -2.25 2.53 -13.17
CA LYS A 149 -2.45 3.00 -14.55
C LYS A 149 -3.64 2.30 -15.20
N LYS A 150 -3.75 0.97 -15.08
CA LYS A 150 -4.89 0.19 -15.59
C LYS A 150 -6.22 0.66 -14.99
N ASN A 151 -6.23 0.95 -13.69
CA ASN A 151 -7.43 1.45 -13.00
C ASN A 151 -7.88 2.80 -13.57
N GLN A 152 -6.93 3.72 -13.79
CA GLN A 152 -7.23 5.04 -14.38
C GLN A 152 -7.76 4.95 -15.82
N GLU A 153 -7.23 4.03 -16.64
CA GLU A 153 -7.70 3.80 -18.01
C GLU A 153 -9.11 3.19 -18.03
N SER A 154 -9.37 2.22 -17.14
CA SER A 154 -10.69 1.58 -17.01
C SER A 154 -11.77 2.60 -16.62
N HIS A 155 -11.49 3.48 -15.66
CA HIS A 155 -12.44 4.53 -15.25
C HIS A 155 -12.70 5.60 -16.32
N LYS A 156 -11.69 5.93 -17.15
CA LYS A 156 -11.89 6.88 -18.27
C LYS A 156 -12.79 6.28 -19.36
N SER A 157 -12.67 4.98 -19.61
CA SER A 157 -13.44 4.25 -20.63
C SER A 157 -14.93 4.15 -20.27
N SER A 158 -15.25 3.99 -18.98
CA SER A 158 -16.64 3.93 -18.49
C SER A 158 -17.34 5.30 -18.51
N ALA A 159 -16.60 6.38 -18.29
CA ALA A 159 -17.15 7.74 -18.29
C ALA A 159 -17.52 8.26 -19.68
N SER A 160 -16.84 7.79 -20.74
CA SER A 160 -17.16 8.16 -22.13
C SER A 160 -18.43 7.46 -22.67
N ASN A 161 -18.82 6.32 -22.11
CA ASN A 161 -19.97 5.55 -22.62
C ASN A 161 -21.32 5.95 -22.00
N ALA A 162 -21.32 6.82 -20.99
CA ALA A 162 -22.54 7.29 -20.32
C ALA A 162 -23.11 8.59 -20.92
N LYS A 163 -22.60 9.04 -22.08
CA LYS A 163 -22.98 10.30 -22.74
C LYS A 163 -23.63 10.13 -24.13
N ASN A 164 -23.95 8.91 -24.54
CA ASN A 164 -24.71 8.65 -25.78
C ASN A 164 -26.12 8.17 -25.48
#